data_AF-A0A928XNP7-F1
#
_entry.id   AF-A0A928XNP7-F1
#
_cell.length_a   1.000
_cell.length_b   1.000
_cell.length_c   1.000
_cell.angle_alpha   90.00
_cell.angle_beta   90.00
_cell.angle_gamma   90.00
#
_symmetry.space_group_name_H-M   'P 1'
#
loop_
_entity.id
_entity.type
_entity.pdbx_description
1 polymer ?
#
loop_
_entity_poly.entity_id
_entity_poly.type
_entity_poly.pdbx_seq_one_letter_code
_entity_poly.pdbx_strand_id
1 'polypeptide(L)'
;MPPRVKAILLLAWALFRTVLRLTFGKKVDGIARFRENYAADRLPPVTPPEREELALFGRCIACGLCDRGEGERIVASGGRYRGVMPLMLAASRSMPDFHAARMSFACVPEEVLADKEQLCPTRVPMRKIARFVHDKAEELTRSLPPPSVRPERPARKKAPPRGRKPSPQAESL
;
A
#
# COMPACT_ATOMS: atom_id res chain seq x y z
N MET A 1 25.66 -39.01 3.52
CA MET A 1 24.32 -38.94 2.90
C MET A 1 24.32 -37.86 1.83
N PRO A 2 23.89 -38.13 0.59
CA PRO A 2 23.92 -37.13 -0.48
C PRO A 2 23.01 -35.94 -0.12
N PRO A 3 23.41 -34.69 -0.45
CA PRO A 3 22.65 -33.49 -0.07
C PRO A 3 21.22 -33.49 -0.61
N ARG A 4 21.00 -34.10 -1.79
CA ARG A 4 19.67 -34.25 -2.40
C ARG A 4 18.75 -35.18 -1.60
N VAL A 5 19.27 -36.30 -1.12
CA VAL A 5 18.48 -37.25 -0.31
C VAL A 5 18.11 -36.62 1.03
N LYS A 6 19.03 -35.86 1.63
CA LYS A 6 18.77 -35.10 2.86
C LYS A 6 17.69 -34.04 2.65
N ALA A 7 17.76 -33.30 1.54
CA ALA A 7 16.75 -32.31 1.18
C ALA A 7 15.36 -32.93 0.98
N ILE A 8 15.28 -34.06 0.25
CA ILE A 8 14.02 -34.78 0.02
C ILE A 8 13.43 -35.28 1.34
N LEU A 9 14.23 -35.88 2.23
CA LEU A 9 13.75 -36.35 3.53
C LEU A 9 13.25 -35.19 4.41
N LEU A 10 13.97 -34.05 4.42
CA LEU A 10 13.52 -32.88 5.17
C LEU A 10 12.20 -32.31 4.62
N LEU A 11 12.05 -32.26 3.30
CA LEU A 11 10.82 -31.80 2.66
C LEU A 11 9.65 -32.76 2.91
N ALA A 12 9.87 -34.07 2.75
CA ALA A 12 8.86 -35.09 3.01
C ALA A 12 8.41 -35.07 4.47
N TRP A 13 9.36 -34.94 5.41
CA TRP A 13 9.06 -34.80 6.83
C TRP A 13 8.27 -33.52 7.15
N ALA A 14 8.68 -32.38 6.57
CA ALA A 14 7.98 -31.11 6.75
C ALA A 14 6.54 -31.17 6.21
N LEU A 15 6.34 -31.80 5.04
CA LEU A 15 5.04 -32.02 4.44
C LEU A 15 4.16 -32.89 5.34
N PHE A 16 4.66 -34.07 5.75
CA PHE A 16 3.94 -35.00 6.62
C PHE A 16 3.49 -34.34 7.93
N ARG A 17 4.40 -33.61 8.59
CA ARG A 17 4.09 -32.86 9.81
C ARG A 17 3.05 -31.76 9.58
N THR A 18 3.08 -31.11 8.42
CA THR A 18 2.13 -30.05 8.05
C THR A 18 0.75 -30.64 7.83
N VAL A 19 0.64 -31.75 7.09
CA VAL A 19 -0.63 -32.46 6.88
C VAL A 19 -1.22 -32.93 8.21
N LEU A 20 -0.43 -33.57 9.08
CA LEU A 20 -0.88 -33.98 10.41
C LEU A 20 -1.37 -32.80 11.26
N ARG A 21 -0.72 -31.63 11.17
CA ARG A 21 -1.19 -30.43 11.86
C ARG A 21 -2.48 -29.85 11.28
N LEU A 22 -2.65 -29.90 9.97
CA LEU A 22 -3.87 -29.43 9.31
C LEU A 22 -5.06 -30.34 9.59
N THR A 23 -4.85 -31.66 9.71
CA THR A 23 -5.93 -32.62 9.96
C THR A 23 -6.28 -32.77 11.44
N PHE A 24 -5.29 -32.72 12.34
CA PHE A 24 -5.49 -32.98 13.78
C PHE A 24 -5.22 -31.77 14.69
N GLY A 25 -4.71 -30.66 14.15
CA GLY A 25 -4.45 -29.45 14.93
C GLY A 25 -5.74 -28.66 15.21
N LYS A 26 -5.84 -28.05 16.40
CA LYS A 26 -6.85 -27.02 16.66
C LYS A 26 -6.70 -25.92 15.60
N LYS A 27 -7.82 -25.47 15.00
CA LYS A 27 -7.84 -24.29 14.13
C LYS A 27 -7.34 -23.10 14.96
N VAL A 28 -6.05 -22.80 14.84
CA VAL A 28 -5.49 -21.55 15.37
C VAL A 28 -6.14 -20.45 14.55
N ASP A 29 -6.73 -19.46 15.21
CA ASP A 29 -7.33 -18.32 14.54
C ASP A 29 -6.25 -17.62 13.69
N GLY A 30 -6.30 -17.85 12.38
CA GLY A 30 -5.32 -17.34 11.44
C GLY A 30 -5.30 -15.82 11.40
N ILE A 31 -6.42 -15.17 11.74
CA ILE A 31 -6.53 -13.71 11.80
C ILE A 31 -5.81 -13.18 13.04
N ALA A 32 -5.99 -13.82 14.19
CA ALA A 32 -5.27 -13.44 15.41
C ALA A 32 -3.75 -13.52 15.20
N ARG A 33 -3.27 -14.63 14.63
CA ARG A 33 -1.85 -14.82 14.35
C ARG A 33 -1.32 -13.88 13.25
N PHE A 34 -2.13 -13.55 12.26
CA PHE A 34 -1.78 -12.55 11.25
C PHE A 34 -1.58 -11.18 11.88
N ARG A 35 -2.50 -10.77 12.76
CA ARG A 35 -2.40 -9.50 13.49
C ARG A 35 -1.14 -9.43 14.35
N GLU A 36 -0.81 -10.49 15.09
CA GLU A 36 0.42 -10.55 15.88
C GLU A 36 1.69 -10.30 15.05
N ASN A 37 1.75 -10.83 13.82
CA ASN A 37 2.94 -10.72 12.97
C ASN A 37 3.01 -9.42 12.17
N TYR A 38 1.86 -8.87 11.76
CA TYR A 38 1.81 -7.79 10.75
C TYR A 38 1.14 -6.50 11.23
N ALA A 39 0.66 -6.42 12.48
CA ALA A 39 0.09 -5.19 13.01
C ALA A 39 1.09 -4.01 12.99
N ALA A 40 2.38 -4.28 13.27
CA ALA A 40 3.44 -3.27 13.21
C ALA A 40 3.65 -2.73 11.79
N ASP A 41 3.42 -3.56 10.77
CA ASP A 41 3.54 -3.21 9.35
C ASP A 41 2.30 -2.48 8.82
N ARG A 42 1.28 -2.27 9.66
CA ARG A 42 0.01 -1.62 9.30
C ARG A 42 -0.69 -2.29 8.12
N LEU A 43 -0.60 -3.61 8.06
CA LEU A 43 -1.29 -4.43 7.07
C LEU A 43 -2.59 -4.94 7.70
N PRO A 44 -3.76 -4.38 7.36
CA PRO A 44 -5.03 -4.91 7.82
C PRO A 44 -5.30 -6.25 7.11
N PRO A 45 -5.96 -7.20 7.79
CA PRO A 45 -6.35 -8.46 7.15
C PRO A 45 -7.31 -8.18 5.99
N VAL A 46 -7.21 -8.98 4.93
CA VAL A 46 -8.14 -8.95 3.79
C VAL A 46 -9.07 -10.15 3.89
N THR A 47 -10.35 -9.88 4.07
CA THR A 47 -11.42 -10.87 4.17
C THR A 47 -11.70 -11.52 2.81
N PRO A 48 -12.36 -12.70 2.76
CA PRO A 48 -12.78 -13.31 1.50
C PRO A 48 -13.59 -12.39 0.57
N PRO A 49 -14.65 -11.68 1.02
CA PRO A 49 -15.40 -10.79 0.13
C PRO A 49 -14.54 -9.63 -0.38
N GLU A 50 -13.69 -9.03 0.45
CA GLU A 50 -12.78 -7.97 0.01
C GLU A 50 -11.80 -8.45 -1.08
N ARG A 51 -11.33 -9.70 -0.99
CA ARG A 51 -10.43 -10.29 -1.99
C ARG A 51 -11.07 -10.38 -3.37
N GLU A 52 -12.36 -10.68 -3.44
CA GLU A 52 -13.11 -10.70 -4.70
C GLU A 52 -13.22 -9.29 -5.29
N GLU A 53 -13.37 -8.27 -4.44
CA GLU A 53 -13.43 -6.88 -4.86
C GLU A 53 -12.08 -6.33 -5.33
N LEU A 54 -10.97 -6.75 -4.71
CA LEU A 54 -9.61 -6.33 -5.09
C LEU A 54 -9.31 -6.61 -6.57
N ALA A 55 -9.85 -7.69 -7.14
CA ALA A 55 -9.71 -8.00 -8.56
C ALA A 55 -10.33 -6.90 -9.44
N LEU A 56 -11.44 -6.30 -9.01
CA LEU A 56 -12.09 -5.18 -9.70
C LEU A 56 -11.28 -3.89 -9.58
N PHE A 57 -10.62 -3.67 -8.44
CA PHE A 57 -9.83 -2.46 -8.20
C PHE A 57 -8.59 -2.41 -9.12
N GLY A 58 -8.07 -3.58 -9.54
CA GLY A 58 -6.93 -3.70 -10.44
C GLY A 58 -7.17 -3.32 -11.92
N ARG A 59 -8.40 -2.93 -12.30
CA ARG A 59 -8.82 -2.65 -13.69
C ARG A 59 -8.30 -1.34 -14.29
N CYS A 60 -7.69 -0.48 -13.48
CA CYS A 60 -7.13 0.77 -13.99
C CYS A 60 -6.00 0.48 -14.99
N ILE A 61 -6.16 0.98 -16.22
CA ILE A 61 -5.16 0.88 -17.30
C ILE A 61 -4.29 2.14 -17.43
N ALA A 62 -4.36 3.05 -16.46
CA ALA A 62 -3.56 4.27 -16.43
C ALA A 62 -3.73 5.19 -17.67
N CYS A 63 -4.96 5.33 -18.18
CA CYS A 63 -5.23 6.16 -19.37
C CYS A 63 -5.27 7.69 -19.11
N GLY A 64 -5.33 8.12 -17.85
CA GLY A 64 -5.36 9.54 -17.47
C GLY A 64 -6.67 10.29 -17.77
N LEU A 65 -7.71 9.67 -18.34
CA LEU A 65 -8.97 10.35 -18.66
C LEU A 65 -9.65 11.00 -17.46
N CYS A 66 -9.56 10.36 -16.29
CA CYS A 66 -10.12 10.87 -15.04
C CYS A 66 -9.35 12.07 -14.45
N ASP A 67 -8.15 12.39 -14.95
CA ASP A 67 -7.35 13.53 -14.48
C ASP A 67 -7.72 14.84 -15.18
N ARG A 68 -8.57 14.80 -16.21
CA ARG A 68 -9.06 16.02 -16.88
C ARG A 68 -9.76 16.93 -15.87
N GLY A 69 -9.30 18.18 -15.77
CA GLY A 69 -9.84 19.18 -14.85
C GLY A 69 -9.30 19.10 -13.42
N GLU A 70 -8.35 18.20 -13.11
CA GLU A 70 -7.85 18.04 -11.73
C GLU A 70 -6.76 19.05 -11.33
N GLY A 71 -6.30 19.91 -12.25
CA GLY A 71 -5.15 20.79 -12.05
C GLY A 71 -5.24 21.67 -10.80
N GLU A 72 -6.37 22.37 -10.61
CA GLU A 72 -6.59 23.22 -9.44
C GLU A 72 -6.56 22.43 -8.13
N ARG A 73 -7.19 21.25 -8.12
CA ARG A 73 -7.23 20.36 -6.95
C ARG A 73 -5.85 19.82 -6.61
N ILE A 74 -5.04 19.47 -7.62
CA ILE A 74 -3.66 19.01 -7.44
C ILE A 74 -2.83 20.12 -6.77
N VAL A 75 -2.91 21.35 -7.27
CA VAL A 75 -2.20 22.50 -6.69
C VAL A 75 -2.66 22.78 -5.27
N ALA A 76 -3.98 22.87 -5.05
CA ALA A 76 -4.57 23.13 -3.73
C ALA A 76 -4.24 22.05 -2.69
N SER A 77 -3.94 20.83 -3.12
CA SER A 77 -3.62 19.74 -2.20
C SER A 77 -2.28 19.88 -1.47
N GLY A 78 -1.38 20.73 -1.97
CA GLY A 78 -0.02 20.86 -1.43
C GLY A 78 0.82 19.58 -1.60
N GLY A 79 0.53 18.78 -2.63
CA GLY A 79 1.26 17.55 -2.94
C GLY A 79 0.69 16.27 -2.30
N ARG A 80 -0.38 16.37 -1.50
CA ARG A 80 -1.12 15.22 -0.95
C ARG A 80 -1.93 14.46 -2.00
N TYR A 81 -2.25 15.12 -3.12
CA TYR A 81 -3.03 14.57 -4.21
C TYR A 81 -2.34 14.90 -5.55
N ARG A 82 -2.29 13.92 -6.45
CA ARG A 82 -1.55 14.01 -7.71
C ARG A 82 -2.40 13.74 -8.95
N GLY A 83 -3.73 13.64 -8.77
CA GLY A 83 -4.68 13.22 -9.80
C GLY A 83 -5.43 11.95 -9.40
N VAL A 84 -6.57 11.71 -10.05
CA VAL A 84 -7.45 10.56 -9.81
C VAL A 84 -6.80 9.29 -10.33
N MET A 85 -6.16 9.30 -11.49
CA MET A 85 -5.48 8.12 -12.03
C MET A 85 -4.37 7.61 -11.11
N PRO A 86 -3.37 8.43 -10.69
CA PRO A 86 -2.35 7.95 -9.76
C PRO A 86 -2.94 7.57 -8.40
N LEU A 87 -4.02 8.23 -7.95
CA LEU A 87 -4.74 7.83 -6.75
C LEU A 87 -5.35 6.43 -6.88
N MET A 88 -6.02 6.13 -7.99
CA MET A 88 -6.60 4.80 -8.24
C MET A 88 -5.51 3.73 -8.28
N LEU A 89 -4.40 3.98 -8.98
CA LEU A 89 -3.30 3.02 -9.06
C LEU A 89 -2.67 2.75 -7.69
N ALA A 90 -2.40 3.80 -6.92
CA ALA A 90 -1.81 3.69 -5.59
C ALA A 90 -2.76 2.99 -4.61
N ALA A 91 -4.05 3.31 -4.66
CA ALA A 91 -5.06 2.75 -3.76
C ALA A 91 -5.45 1.30 -4.10
N SER A 92 -5.37 0.87 -5.36
CA SER A 92 -5.88 -0.45 -5.78
C SER A 92 -4.85 -1.53 -5.99
N ARG A 93 -3.63 -1.21 -6.45
CA ARG A 93 -2.64 -2.21 -6.89
C ARG A 93 -1.52 -2.52 -5.91
N SER A 94 -1.23 -1.62 -4.98
CA SER A 94 0.04 -1.66 -4.24
C SER A 94 -0.07 -2.04 -2.76
N MET A 95 -1.21 -2.59 -2.32
CA MET A 95 -1.54 -2.76 -0.89
C MET A 95 -1.25 -1.45 -0.13
N PRO A 96 -2.11 -0.43 -0.31
CA PRO A 96 -1.77 0.93 0.03
C PRO A 96 -1.42 1.07 1.51
N ASP A 97 -0.53 2.01 1.82
CA ASP A 97 -0.61 2.67 3.11
C ASP A 97 -2.00 3.35 3.16
N PHE A 98 -2.94 2.68 3.81
CA PHE A 98 -4.34 3.10 3.86
C PHE A 98 -4.49 4.49 4.50
N HIS A 99 -3.61 4.88 5.42
CA HIS A 99 -3.61 6.23 5.98
C HIS A 99 -3.18 7.27 4.95
N ALA A 100 -2.09 7.03 4.23
CA ALA A 100 -1.63 7.94 3.18
C ALA A 100 -2.67 8.06 2.06
N ALA A 101 -3.23 6.93 1.62
CA ALA A 101 -4.28 6.91 0.60
C ALA A 101 -5.53 7.68 1.07
N ARG A 102 -5.96 7.51 2.33
CA ARG A 102 -7.06 8.28 2.92
C ARG A 102 -6.82 9.78 2.86
N MET A 103 -5.60 10.25 3.08
CA MET A 103 -5.26 11.68 2.96
C MET A 103 -5.40 12.21 1.54
N SER A 104 -5.06 11.40 0.53
CA SER A 104 -5.26 11.76 -0.87
C SER A 104 -6.74 11.77 -1.24
N PHE A 105 -7.53 10.80 -0.76
CA PHE A 105 -8.99 10.76 -0.96
C PHE A 105 -9.70 11.95 -0.31
N ALA A 106 -9.22 12.45 0.83
CA ALA A 106 -9.76 13.67 1.45
C ALA A 106 -9.66 14.93 0.56
N CYS A 107 -8.84 14.90 -0.49
CA CYS A 107 -8.76 15.99 -1.46
C CYS A 107 -9.82 15.90 -2.56
N VAL A 108 -10.50 14.77 -2.74
CA VAL A 108 -11.43 14.48 -3.84
C VAL A 108 -12.81 14.13 -3.29
N PRO A 109 -13.82 15.00 -3.48
CA PRO A 109 -15.19 14.73 -3.06
C PRO A 109 -15.81 13.51 -3.75
N GLU A 110 -16.79 12.90 -3.09
CA GLU A 110 -17.47 11.69 -3.58
C GLU A 110 -18.19 11.94 -4.92
N GLU A 111 -18.78 13.13 -5.09
CA GLU A 111 -19.41 13.56 -6.34
C GLU A 111 -18.43 13.61 -7.51
N VAL A 112 -17.20 14.07 -7.25
CA VAL A 112 -16.14 14.08 -8.27
C VAL A 112 -15.77 12.65 -8.64
N LEU A 113 -15.63 11.76 -7.66
CA LEU A 113 -15.37 10.35 -7.92
C LEU A 113 -16.50 9.71 -8.73
N ALA A 114 -17.76 10.02 -8.44
CA ALA A 114 -18.90 9.55 -9.21
C ALA A 114 -18.83 9.99 -10.68
N ASP A 115 -18.51 11.25 -10.94
CA ASP A 115 -18.37 11.77 -12.30
C ASP A 115 -17.20 11.10 -13.04
N LYS A 116 -16.04 10.93 -12.37
CA LYS A 116 -14.89 10.26 -12.98
C LYS A 116 -15.10 8.78 -13.23
N GLU A 117 -15.91 8.08 -12.41
CA GLU A 117 -16.29 6.69 -12.65
C GLU A 117 -16.99 6.55 -14.01
N GLN A 118 -17.89 7.48 -14.37
CA GLN A 118 -18.61 7.45 -15.65
C GLN A 118 -17.69 7.67 -16.85
N LEU A 119 -16.61 8.44 -16.67
CA LEU A 119 -15.61 8.69 -17.73
C LEU A 119 -14.65 7.51 -17.94
N CYS A 120 -14.62 6.55 -17.01
CA CYS A 120 -13.61 5.50 -17.02
C CYS A 120 -13.95 4.39 -18.04
N PRO A 121 -13.11 4.17 -19.09
CA PRO A 121 -13.41 3.18 -20.11
C PRO A 121 -13.39 1.74 -19.58
N THR A 122 -12.65 1.47 -18.50
CA THR A 122 -12.59 0.15 -17.86
C THR A 122 -13.49 0.03 -16.62
N ARG A 123 -14.32 1.05 -16.35
CA ARG A 123 -15.29 1.09 -15.24
C ARG A 123 -14.65 0.77 -13.89
N VAL A 124 -13.55 1.46 -13.57
CA VAL A 124 -12.91 1.37 -12.25
C VAL A 124 -13.88 1.93 -11.20
N PRO A 125 -14.22 1.18 -10.13
CA PRO A 125 -15.20 1.61 -9.13
C PRO A 125 -14.55 2.53 -8.08
N MET A 126 -14.22 3.76 -8.46
CA MET A 126 -13.47 4.74 -7.65
C MET A 126 -14.09 5.04 -6.27
N ARG A 127 -15.42 5.18 -6.17
CA ARG A 127 -16.14 5.37 -4.90
C ARG A 127 -16.08 4.14 -4.00
N LYS A 128 -16.14 2.95 -4.61
CA LYS A 128 -15.97 1.69 -3.87
C LYS A 128 -14.55 1.56 -3.32
N ILE A 129 -13.55 1.93 -4.12
CA ILE A 129 -12.14 1.99 -3.69
C ILE A 129 -11.96 2.99 -2.55
N ALA A 130 -12.54 4.19 -2.65
CA ALA A 130 -12.47 5.20 -1.60
C ALA A 130 -13.02 4.65 -0.28
N ARG A 131 -14.24 4.11 -0.28
CA ARG A 131 -14.86 3.48 0.91
C ARG A 131 -13.99 2.38 1.50
N PHE A 132 -13.52 1.44 0.67
CA PHE A 132 -12.61 0.38 1.10
C PHE A 132 -11.35 0.93 1.80
N VAL A 133 -10.75 1.99 1.25
CA VAL A 133 -9.57 2.63 1.86
C VAL A 133 -9.91 3.31 3.19
N HIS A 134 -11.05 4.00 3.27
CA HIS A 134 -11.51 4.62 4.51
C HIS A 134 -11.74 3.56 5.60
N ASP A 135 -12.47 2.49 5.29
CA ASP A 135 -12.78 1.41 6.21
C ASP A 135 -11.50 0.73 6.74
N LYS A 136 -10.54 0.47 5.85
CA LYS A 136 -9.24 -0.13 6.22
C LYS A 136 -8.37 0.81 7.04
N ALA A 137 -8.35 2.10 6.74
CA ALA A 137 -7.65 3.09 7.55
C ALA A 137 -8.26 3.21 8.96
N GLU A 138 -9.58 3.08 9.09
CA GLU A 138 -10.26 3.06 10.39
C GLU A 138 -9.99 1.76 11.17
N GLU A 139 -10.00 0.60 10.51
CA GLU A 139 -9.61 -0.68 11.13
C GLU A 139 -8.19 -0.60 11.72
N LEU A 140 -7.26 -0.02 10.97
CA LEU A 140 -5.90 0.24 11.44
C LEU A 140 -5.86 1.20 12.63
N THR A 141 -6.63 2.30 12.57
CA THR A 141 -6.70 3.26 13.67
C THR A 141 -7.23 2.61 14.97
N ARG A 142 -8.21 1.72 14.85
CA ARG A 142 -8.81 0.99 15.98
C ARG A 142 -7.89 -0.13 16.53
N SER A 143 -7.05 -0.71 15.69
CA SER A 143 -6.20 -1.86 16.05
C SER A 143 -4.79 -1.47 16.49
N LEU A 144 -4.36 -0.23 16.24
CA LEU A 144 -3.08 0.28 16.70
C LEU A 144 -3.16 0.68 18.18
N PRO A 145 -2.21 0.28 19.04
CA PRO A 145 -1.98 0.98 20.30
C PRO A 145 -1.66 2.46 19.99
N PRO A 146 -1.93 3.41 20.93
CA PRO A 146 -1.66 4.82 20.70
C PRO A 146 -0.22 4.99 20.20
N PRO A 147 0.04 5.95 19.29
CA PRO A 147 1.36 6.08 18.68
C PRO A 147 2.39 6.19 19.79
N SER A 148 3.20 5.14 19.97
CA SER A 148 4.40 5.23 20.78
C SER A 148 5.22 6.31 20.10
N VAL A 149 5.36 7.46 20.78
CA VAL A 149 6.16 8.59 20.33
C VAL A 149 7.48 8.00 19.84
N ARG A 150 7.71 8.02 18.53
CA ARG A 150 9.03 7.66 18.02
C ARG A 150 9.97 8.69 18.64
N PRO A 151 11.04 8.30 19.36
CA PRO A 151 12.01 9.28 19.80
C PRO A 151 12.43 10.07 18.57
N GLU A 152 12.30 11.39 18.68
CA GLU A 152 12.71 12.33 17.64
C GLU A 152 14.06 11.87 17.12
N ARG A 153 14.12 11.63 15.80
CA ARG A 153 15.36 11.25 15.15
C ARG A 153 16.35 12.39 15.47
N PRO A 154 17.45 12.13 16.21
CA PRO A 154 18.33 13.20 16.67
C PRO A 154 18.75 14.03 15.47
N ALA A 155 18.67 15.35 15.63
CA ALA A 155 18.96 16.32 14.59
C ALA A 155 20.21 15.88 13.83
N ARG A 156 20.06 15.59 12.54
CA ARG A 156 21.16 15.21 11.67
C ARG A 156 22.15 16.37 11.73
N LYS A 157 23.28 16.19 12.43
CA LYS A 157 24.36 17.19 12.48
C LYS A 157 24.61 17.61 11.03
N LYS A 158 24.44 18.90 10.72
CA LYS A 158 24.67 19.45 9.38
C LYS A 158 26.06 18.98 8.96
N ALA A 159 26.13 18.13 7.93
CA ALA A 159 27.40 17.82 7.33
C ALA A 159 27.99 19.14 6.83
N PRO A 160 29.29 19.41 7.05
CA PRO A 160 29.92 20.60 6.51
C PRO A 160 29.70 20.62 4.99
N PRO A 161 29.50 21.81 4.39
CA PRO A 161 29.32 21.92 2.95
C PRO A 161 30.51 21.24 2.26
N ARG A 162 30.24 20.23 1.42
CA ARG A 162 31.25 19.69 0.53
C ARG A 162 31.65 20.83 -0.41
N GLY A 163 32.84 21.38 -0.17
CA GLY A 163 33.42 22.40 -1.05
C GLY A 163 33.34 21.91 -2.49
N ARG A 164 32.68 22.69 -3.33
CA ARG A 164 32.65 22.48 -4.78
C ARG A 164 34.10 22.60 -5.25
N LYS A 165 34.73 21.51 -5.68
CA LYS A 165 36.01 21.63 -6.40
C LYS A 165 35.74 22.50 -7.62
N PRO A 166 36.54 23.55 -7.88
CA PRO A 166 36.41 24.34 -9.09
C PRO A 166 36.57 23.40 -10.30
N SER A 167 35.67 23.55 -11.26
CA SER A 167 35.76 22.91 -12.57
C SER A 167 37.08 23.33 -13.21
N PRO A 168 37.88 22.42 -13.81
CA PRO A 168 38.98 22.83 -14.66
C PRO A 168 38.37 23.67 -15.79
N GLN A 169 38.77 24.93 -15.86
CA GLN A 169 38.42 25.79 -16.99
C GLN A 169 39.08 25.20 -18.23
N ALA A 170 38.31 25.15 -19.31
CA ALA A 170 38.79 24.84 -20.64
C ALA A 170 39.92 25.82 -21.01
N GLU A 171 41.11 25.29 -21.24
CA GLU A 171 42.17 25.99 -21.95
C GLU A 171 41.71 26.20 -23.39
N SER A 172 41.63 27.47 -23.76
CA SER A 172 41.48 27.96 -25.13
C SER A 172 42.70 27.58 -25.97
N LEU A 173 42.45 26.93 -27.10
CA LEU A 173 43.03 27.23 -28.42
C LEU A 173 42.03 26.81 -29.50
#